data_AF-A0A2V8UVY2-F1
#
_entry.id   AF-A0A2V8UVY2-F1
#
_cell.length_a   1.000
_cell.length_b   1.000
_cell.length_c   1.000
_cell.angle_alpha   90.00
_cell.angle_beta   90.00
_cell.angle_gamma   90.00
#
_symmetry.space_group_name_H-M   'P 1'
#
loop_
_entity.id
_entity.type
_entity.pdbx_description
1 polymer ?
#
loop_
_entity_poly.entity_id
_entity_poly.type
_entity_poly.pdbx_seq_one_letter_code
_entity_poly.pdbx_strand_id
1 'polypeptide(L)'
;TNRLCERVQTYGIPTHQVSDSNVLTLWEQAVEAYANIRQGSGPVFIECQTYRWKEHVGPGEDYDAGYRNRDELRPWVENDQVRIIGERLDHAVKAEIDSAIEREIAAAIQFAETSPFPDPEELYTNVYA
;
A
#
# COMPACT_ATOMS: atom_id res chain seq x y z
N THR A 1 16.34 5.81 -10.20
CA THR A 1 17.55 5.41 -9.44
C THR A 1 17.20 4.10 -8.78
N ASN A 2 17.86 3.01 -9.19
CA ASN A 2 17.42 1.64 -8.86
C ASN A 2 18.28 1.03 -7.74
N ARG A 3 18.73 1.87 -6.80
CA ARG A 3 19.71 1.51 -5.77
C ARG A 3 19.34 2.12 -4.42
N LEU A 4 18.06 2.03 -4.02
CA LEU A 4 17.60 2.61 -2.77
C LEU A 4 18.22 1.89 -1.56
N CYS A 5 18.24 0.56 -1.58
CA CYS A 5 18.94 -0.23 -0.56
C CYS A 5 20.41 0.15 -0.41
N GLU A 6 21.19 0.20 -1.49
CA GLU A 6 22.62 0.59 -1.42
C GLU A 6 22.81 1.99 -0.80
N ARG A 7 21.93 2.95 -1.12
CA ARG A 7 21.99 4.28 -0.53
C ARG A 7 21.73 4.24 0.98
N VAL A 8 20.76 3.47 1.42
CA VAL A 8 20.39 3.37 2.82
C VAL A 8 21.45 2.62 3.64
N GLN A 9 22.10 1.62 3.04
CA GLN A 9 23.23 0.89 3.66
C GLN A 9 24.37 1.82 4.08
N THR A 10 24.58 2.95 3.40
CA THR A 10 25.63 3.92 3.78
C THR A 10 25.43 4.56 5.15
N TYR A 11 24.21 4.51 5.69
CA TYR A 11 23.89 4.96 7.05
C TYR A 11 24.05 3.86 8.11
N GLY A 12 24.56 2.68 7.74
CA GLY A 12 24.67 1.52 8.63
C GLY A 12 23.33 0.84 8.93
N ILE A 13 22.30 1.11 8.12
CA ILE A 13 20.96 0.54 8.28
C ILE A 13 20.88 -0.74 7.42
N PRO A 14 20.49 -1.89 7.99
CA PRO A 14 20.20 -3.11 7.23
C PRO A 14 19.09 -2.89 6.21
N THR A 15 19.24 -3.48 5.02
CA THR A 15 18.31 -3.26 3.90
C THR A 15 17.90 -4.56 3.23
N HIS A 16 16.62 -4.69 2.88
CA HIS A 16 16.07 -5.82 2.13
C HIS A 16 15.31 -5.29 0.91
N GLN A 17 15.38 -6.00 -0.21
CA GLN A 17 14.62 -5.66 -1.42
C GLN A 17 13.61 -6.77 -1.72
N VAL A 18 12.37 -6.40 -1.99
CA VAL A 18 11.29 -7.28 -2.46
C VAL A 18 10.91 -6.84 -3.87
N SER A 19 11.38 -7.57 -4.88
CA SER A 19 11.35 -7.12 -6.29
C SER A 19 10.10 -7.54 -7.07
N ASP A 20 9.31 -8.46 -6.53
CA ASP A 20 8.24 -9.15 -7.24
C ASP A 20 6.85 -8.86 -6.66
N SER A 21 6.68 -7.78 -5.89
CA SER A 21 5.44 -7.45 -5.18
C SER A 21 4.84 -8.58 -4.32
N ASN A 22 5.55 -9.69 -4.09
CA ASN A 22 5.01 -10.84 -3.37
C ASN A 22 4.77 -10.48 -1.91
N VAL A 23 3.50 -10.45 -1.51
CA VAL A 23 3.10 -9.98 -0.17
C VAL A 23 3.47 -10.98 0.93
N LEU A 24 3.61 -12.27 0.63
CA LEU A 24 4.08 -13.26 1.61
C LEU A 24 5.58 -13.07 1.88
N THR A 25 6.38 -12.88 0.83
CA THR A 25 7.81 -12.52 0.98
C THR A 25 7.96 -11.22 1.77
N LEU A 26 7.17 -10.19 1.44
CA LEU A 26 7.17 -8.94 2.18
C LEU A 26 6.80 -9.14 3.65
N TRP A 27 5.77 -9.94 3.93
CA TRP A 27 5.34 -10.24 5.30
C TRP A 27 6.43 -10.94 6.11
N GLU A 28 7.10 -11.95 5.53
CA GLU A 28 8.22 -12.65 6.19
C GLU A 28 9.35 -11.68 6.56
N GLN A 29 9.78 -10.82 5.61
CA GLN A 29 10.82 -9.82 5.85
C GLN A 29 10.38 -8.79 6.91
N ALA A 30 9.11 -8.37 6.88
CA ALA A 30 8.56 -7.42 7.85
C ALA A 30 8.49 -8.02 9.27
N VAL A 31 8.12 -9.29 9.41
CA VAL A 31 8.07 -9.99 10.70
C VAL A 31 9.47 -10.13 11.31
N GLU A 32 10.46 -10.50 10.50
CA GLU A 32 11.86 -10.58 10.94
C GLU A 32 12.39 -9.20 11.36
N ALA A 33 12.18 -8.18 10.52
CA ALA A 33 12.57 -6.81 10.83
C ALA A 33 11.93 -6.31 12.13
N TYR A 34 10.63 -6.56 12.30
CA TYR A 34 9.89 -6.21 13.51
C TYR A 34 10.49 -6.87 14.76
N ALA A 35 10.77 -8.17 14.71
CA ALA A 35 11.36 -8.89 15.83
C ALA A 35 12.73 -8.33 16.22
N ASN A 36 13.58 -8.01 15.24
CA ASN A 36 14.90 -7.41 15.44
C ASN A 36 14.80 -5.98 16.04
N ILE A 37 13.90 -5.16 15.51
CA ILE A 37 13.66 -3.80 16.02
C ILE A 37 13.22 -3.86 17.49
N ARG A 38 12.32 -4.77 17.85
CA ARG A 38 11.85 -4.95 19.23
C ARG A 38 12.93 -5.41 20.21
N GLN A 39 13.98 -6.07 19.71
CA GLN A 39 15.14 -6.47 20.50
C GLN A 39 16.19 -5.37 20.64
N GLY A 40 15.97 -4.20 20.03
CA GLY A 40 16.89 -3.06 20.12
C GLY A 40 17.98 -3.03 19.05
N SER A 41 17.87 -3.86 18.00
CA SER A 41 18.86 -3.92 16.91
C SER A 41 18.85 -2.70 15.97
N GLY A 42 17.97 -1.72 16.23
CA GLY A 42 17.83 -0.52 15.40
C GLY A 42 16.89 -0.72 14.20
N PRO A 43 16.77 0.30 13.32
CA PRO A 43 15.84 0.28 12.20
C PRO A 43 16.30 -0.66 11.08
N VAL A 44 15.34 -1.09 10.24
CA VAL A 44 15.57 -1.85 9.01
C VAL A 44 14.84 -1.14 7.87
N PHE A 45 15.42 -1.14 6.67
CA PHE A 45 14.80 -0.59 5.47
C PHE A 45 14.39 -1.70 4.52
N ILE A 46 13.16 -1.65 4.01
CA ILE A 46 12.64 -2.62 3.03
C ILE A 46 12.22 -1.85 1.77
N GLU A 47 12.87 -2.12 0.64
CA GLU A 47 12.50 -1.60 -0.67
C GLU A 47 11.49 -2.55 -1.32
N CYS A 48 10.22 -2.14 -1.37
CA CYS A 48 9.15 -2.88 -2.02
C CYS A 48 8.95 -2.38 -3.45
N GLN A 49 9.38 -3.16 -4.45
CA GLN A 49 9.10 -2.84 -5.84
C GLN A 49 7.65 -3.20 -6.15
N THR A 50 6.92 -2.19 -6.64
CA THR A 50 5.51 -2.29 -7.01
C THR A 50 5.19 -1.29 -8.11
N TYR A 51 3.94 -1.26 -8.57
CA TYR A 51 3.52 -0.44 -9.69
C TYR A 51 2.20 0.26 -9.40
N ARG A 52 2.16 1.57 -9.66
CA ARG A 52 0.96 2.39 -9.53
C ARG A 52 0.11 2.25 -10.78
N TRP A 53 -1.08 1.65 -10.69
CA TRP A 53 -1.90 1.35 -11.88
C TRP A 53 -2.69 2.54 -12.40
N LYS A 54 -3.29 3.32 -11.50
CA LYS A 54 -4.04 4.54 -11.83
C LYS A 54 -3.14 5.75 -11.95
N GLU A 55 -3.69 6.91 -12.29
CA GLU A 55 -2.98 8.19 -12.37
C GLU A 55 -2.35 8.64 -11.04
N HIS A 56 -1.53 9.69 -11.05
CA HIS A 56 -0.73 10.05 -9.87
C HIS A 56 -1.63 10.48 -8.72
N VAL A 57 -2.72 11.18 -9.05
CA VAL A 57 -3.75 11.65 -8.13
C VAL A 57 -5.09 11.48 -8.80
N GLY A 58 -6.00 10.74 -8.16
CA GLY A 58 -7.35 10.50 -8.67
C GLY A 58 -7.58 9.08 -9.22
N PRO A 59 -8.80 8.79 -9.66
CA PRO A 59 -9.21 7.47 -10.13
C PRO A 59 -8.95 7.23 -11.62
N GLY A 60 -8.45 8.22 -12.36
CA GLY A 60 -8.21 8.16 -13.80
C GLY A 60 -6.98 7.35 -14.19
N GLU A 61 -6.65 7.39 -15.49
CA GLU A 61 -5.44 6.79 -16.06
C GLU A 61 -4.61 7.85 -16.77
N ASP A 62 -3.28 7.69 -16.74
CA ASP A 62 -2.30 8.67 -17.23
C ASP A 62 -1.37 8.11 -18.32
N TYR A 63 -1.74 6.97 -18.94
CA TYR A 63 -0.93 6.30 -19.97
C TYR A 63 -0.80 7.11 -21.27
N ASP A 64 -1.75 8.00 -21.55
CA ASP A 64 -1.74 8.84 -22.75
C ASP A 64 -0.92 10.13 -22.58
N ALA A 65 -0.40 10.39 -21.37
CA ALA A 65 0.41 11.57 -21.07
C ALA A 65 1.88 11.46 -21.53
N GLY A 66 2.27 10.31 -22.10
CA GLY A 66 3.56 10.14 -22.78
C GLY A 66 4.78 9.88 -21.88
N TYR A 67 4.60 9.67 -20.57
CA TYR A 67 5.71 9.40 -19.64
C TYR A 67 5.76 7.96 -19.11
N ARG A 68 4.81 7.10 -19.52
CA ARG A 68 4.72 5.69 -19.15
C ARG A 68 3.91 4.94 -20.20
N ASN A 69 4.15 3.64 -20.37
CA ASN A 69 3.40 2.83 -21.33
C ASN A 69 2.60 1.71 -20.63
N ARG A 70 1.63 1.14 -21.34
CA ARG A 70 0.81 0.02 -20.82
C ARG A 70 1.56 -1.31 -20.77
N ASP A 71 2.60 -1.50 -21.59
CA ASP A 71 3.42 -2.71 -21.57
C ASP A 71 4.21 -2.85 -20.26
N GLU A 72 4.61 -1.73 -19.64
CA GLU A 72 5.23 -1.68 -18.33
C GLU A 72 4.28 -2.13 -17.23
N LEU A 73 2.96 -1.90 -17.36
CA LEU A 73 1.94 -2.31 -16.40
C LEU A 73 1.69 -3.82 -16.44
N ARG A 74 1.70 -4.42 -17.64
CA ARG A 74 1.29 -5.81 -17.88
C ARG A 74 1.86 -6.82 -16.88
N PRO A 75 3.20 -6.92 -16.66
CA PRO A 75 3.76 -7.90 -15.73
C PRO A 75 3.27 -7.71 -14.28
N TRP A 76 2.92 -6.49 -13.88
CA TRP A 76 2.41 -6.21 -12.53
C TRP A 76 0.94 -6.60 -12.36
N VAL A 77 0.13 -6.46 -13.41
CA VAL A 77 -1.28 -6.92 -13.40
C VAL A 77 -1.35 -8.43 -13.44
N GLU A 78 -0.51 -9.07 -14.26
CA GLU A 78 -0.40 -10.54 -14.27
C GLU A 78 -0.01 -11.08 -12.89
N ASN A 79 0.80 -10.32 -12.15
CA ASN A 79 1.23 -10.62 -10.78
C ASN A 79 0.39 -9.93 -9.68
N ASP A 80 -0.87 -9.62 -9.95
CA ASP A 80 -1.79 -9.07 -8.93
C ASP A 80 -1.91 -10.03 -7.72
N GLN A 81 -1.31 -9.65 -6.60
CA GLN A 81 -1.32 -10.44 -5.37
C GLN A 81 -2.70 -10.54 -4.73
N VAL A 82 -3.57 -9.55 -4.91
CA VAL A 82 -4.95 -9.60 -4.39
C VAL A 82 -5.70 -10.72 -5.09
N ARG A 83 -5.60 -10.77 -6.43
CA ARG A 83 -6.15 -11.86 -7.22
C ARG A 83 -5.53 -13.22 -6.86
N ILE A 84 -4.20 -13.31 -6.88
CA ILE A 84 -3.47 -14.57 -6.64
C ILE A 84 -3.76 -15.16 -5.27
N ILE A 85 -3.86 -14.33 -4.22
CA ILE A 85 -4.18 -14.80 -2.87
C ILE A 85 -5.66 -15.09 -2.74
N GLY A 86 -6.52 -14.26 -3.32
CA GLY A 86 -7.97 -14.48 -3.34
C GLY A 86 -8.35 -15.82 -3.99
N GLU A 87 -7.63 -16.23 -5.04
CA GLU A 87 -7.80 -17.53 -5.71
C GLU A 87 -7.42 -18.74 -4.82
N ARG A 88 -6.70 -18.52 -3.71
CA ARG A 88 -6.38 -19.58 -2.72
C ARG A 88 -7.47 -19.75 -1.66
N LEU A 89 -8.44 -18.83 -1.58
CA LEU A 89 -9.54 -18.90 -0.62
C LEU A 89 -10.69 -19.75 -1.17
N ASP A 90 -11.48 -20.32 -0.26
CA ASP A 90 -12.76 -20.89 -0.64
C ASP A 90 -13.68 -19.81 -1.22
N HIS A 91 -14.46 -20.15 -2.25
CA HIS A 91 -15.31 -19.19 -2.95
C HIS A 91 -16.34 -18.53 -2.04
N ALA A 92 -16.95 -19.28 -1.11
CA ALA A 92 -17.93 -18.73 -0.19
C ALA A 92 -17.26 -17.76 0.81
N VAL A 93 -16.07 -18.13 1.31
CA VAL A 93 -15.27 -17.26 2.19
C VAL A 93 -14.88 -15.96 1.48
N LYS A 94 -14.38 -16.06 0.24
CA LYS A 94 -14.03 -14.88 -0.56
C LYS A 94 -15.25 -13.97 -0.77
N ALA A 95 -16.40 -14.53 -1.13
CA ALA A 95 -17.63 -13.76 -1.36
C ALA A 95 -18.14 -13.08 -0.08
N GLU A 96 -17.99 -13.74 1.08
CA GLU A 96 -18.34 -13.15 2.38
C GLU A 96 -17.43 -11.95 2.72
N ILE A 97 -16.11 -12.09 2.50
CA ILE A 97 -15.13 -11.01 2.69
C ILE A 97 -15.45 -9.83 1.76
N ASP A 98 -15.62 -10.08 0.47
CA ASP A 98 -15.95 -9.04 -0.51
C ASP A 98 -17.23 -8.29 -0.10
N SER A 99 -18.27 -9.03 0.31
CA SER A 99 -19.53 -8.45 0.78
C SER A 99 -19.40 -7.64 2.07
N ALA A 100 -18.53 -8.07 2.99
CA ALA A 100 -18.24 -7.33 4.23
C ALA A 100 -17.51 -6.01 3.94
N ILE A 101 -16.52 -6.04 3.05
CA ILE A 101 -15.78 -4.85 2.61
C ILE A 101 -16.71 -3.84 1.94
N GLU A 102 -17.60 -4.28 1.03
CA GLU A 102 -18.57 -3.39 0.38
C GLU A 102 -19.51 -2.72 1.37
N ARG A 103 -19.96 -3.44 2.41
CA ARG A 103 -20.76 -2.85 3.50
C ARG A 103 -19.98 -1.81 4.29
N GLU A 104 -18.72 -2.08 4.60
CA GLU A 104 -17.86 -1.14 5.33
C GLU A 104 -17.60 0.15 4.52
N ILE A 105 -17.31 0.01 3.23
CA ILE A 105 -17.14 1.13 2.30
C ILE A 105 -18.42 1.96 2.23
N ALA A 106 -19.57 1.32 2.02
CA ALA A 106 -20.86 2.02 1.94
C ALA A 106 -21.19 2.77 3.25
N ALA A 107 -20.93 2.15 4.40
CA ALA A 107 -21.12 2.78 5.70
C ALA A 107 -20.17 3.97 5.91
N ALA A 108 -18.90 3.86 5.51
CA ALA A 108 -17.93 4.94 5.60
C ALA A 108 -18.30 6.13 4.70
N ILE A 109 -18.78 5.87 3.48
CA ILE A 109 -19.27 6.90 2.56
C ILE A 109 -20.52 7.58 3.17
N GLN A 110 -21.50 6.81 3.63
CA GLN A 110 -22.69 7.37 4.25
C GLN A 110 -22.35 8.23 5.48
N PHE A 111 -21.44 7.76 6.32
CA PHE A 111 -20.97 8.53 7.47
C PHE A 111 -20.33 9.85 7.03
N ALA A 112 -19.45 9.84 6.03
CA ALA A 112 -18.81 11.04 5.52
C ALA A 112 -19.82 12.03 4.89
N GLU A 113 -20.79 11.53 4.12
CA GLU A 113 -21.81 12.36 3.44
C GLU A 113 -22.82 12.98 4.41
N THR A 114 -23.13 12.28 5.49
CA THR A 114 -24.11 12.75 6.50
C THR A 114 -23.47 13.50 7.66
N SER A 115 -22.14 13.49 7.76
CA SER A 115 -21.42 14.26 8.76
C SER A 115 -21.59 15.76 8.50
N PRO A 116 -21.86 16.57 9.54
CA PRO A 116 -21.90 18.02 9.38
C PRO A 116 -20.53 18.54 8.97
N PHE A 117 -20.52 19.65 8.26
CA PHE A 117 -19.29 20.43 8.12
C PHE A 117 -18.80 20.90 9.50
N PRO A 118 -17.48 21.03 9.70
CA PRO A 118 -16.93 21.54 10.96
C PRO A 118 -17.41 22.97 11.22
N ASP A 119 -17.51 23.36 12.49
CA ASP A 119 -17.81 24.74 12.86
C ASP A 119 -16.69 25.66 12.34
N PRO A 120 -16.98 26.83 11.75
CA PRO A 120 -15.95 27.80 11.39
C PRO A 120 -14.95 28.13 12.51
N GLU A 121 -15.34 28.06 13.78
CA GLU A 121 -14.44 28.25 14.92
C GLU A 121 -13.35 27.16 15.02
N GLU A 122 -13.63 25.93 14.54
CA GLU A 122 -12.66 24.83 14.52
C GLU A 122 -11.42 25.15 13.68
N LEU A 123 -11.52 26.08 12.73
CA LEU A 123 -10.39 26.58 11.93
C LEU A 123 -9.23 27.11 12.81
N TYR A 124 -9.54 27.61 14.00
CA TYR A 124 -8.56 28.19 14.93
C TYR A 124 -8.09 27.21 16.01
N THR A 125 -8.65 26.00 16.05
CA THR A 125 -8.23 24.95 16.98
C THR A 125 -6.95 24.27 16.49
N ASN A 126 -6.22 23.58 17.39
CA ASN A 126 -4.98 22.86 17.08
C ASN A 126 -3.82 23.71 16.52
N VAL A 127 -3.93 25.03 16.54
CA VAL A 127 -2.83 25.95 16.19
C VAL A 127 -1.80 26.02 17.32
N TYR A 128 -2.29 26.05 18.55
CA TYR A 128 -1.51 25.96 19.79
C TYR A 128 -2.22 24.99 20.75
N ALA A 129 -1.51 24.54 21.79
CA ALA A 129 -2.04 23.68 22.85
C ALA A 129 -2.96 24.43 23.81
#